data_AF-A0A0J8QH76-F1
#
_entry.id   AF-A0A0J8QH76-F1
#
_cell.length_a   1.000
_cell.length_b   1.000
_cell.length_c   1.000
_cell.angle_alpha   90.00
_cell.angle_beta   90.00
_cell.angle_gamma   90.00
#
_symmetry.space_group_name_H-M   'P 1'
#
loop_
_entity.id
_entity.type
_entity.pdbx_description
1 polymer ?
#
loop_
_entity_poly.entity_id
_entity_poly.type
_entity_poly.pdbx_seq_one_letter_code
_entity_poly.pdbx_strand_id
1 'polypeptide(L)'
;MTLFILTETSAGYALLKAKDKKLLKRDDLEKETQTAEGVSNLLKLKNFQKFDSATTALEEVASLVEGKVTPRLASLLESIKDEKKVSLAVADPKLGNAIGKLPGLSIQAIADSTTADLYRAIRAHLPTLIPGLLPTDMSTMALGLSHSLARHKLKFSPDKIDTMIVQAIALLDDLDKELNTYAMRVKEWYGWHFPEMAKILNDNMAYAKVVLKMGMRSNSDSADLSEILPEEIEGAVKAAANRSMGTDISNEDLENIQCLAEQVVGFAEYRQQLASYLTARSLVNLSKSPASTIQILGAEKALFRALKTKHDTPKYGPHLSRITYRASHWKDKGKMARVLAAKAAIGLAEWEKRCRRPINREREPLWPKKWDIKEARKHNPDADGLTGDEPAATENVSKKSKKDKKLVEEIKDEEMKDAPESEEEEEASEAEESEEEKPKKSKKKESKTSKGKDSDEAKIEELAEKAGLSVKRYLRKLERGEINFDEDGNPTAISKKELKKAKKEAKKAEKDAGKKRKRDEDEEPAESKSEKKKKKKSKA
;
A
#
# COMPACT_ATOMS: atom_id res chain seq x y z
N MET A 1 -49.40 -44.15 7.60
CA MET A 1 -48.80 -43.61 6.36
C MET A 1 -47.50 -44.35 6.08
N THR A 2 -46.95 -44.27 4.87
CA THR A 2 -45.52 -44.57 4.66
C THR A 2 -44.71 -43.35 5.12
N LEU A 3 -43.70 -43.58 5.96
CA LEU A 3 -42.86 -42.52 6.50
C LEU A 3 -41.61 -42.38 5.64
N PHE A 4 -41.48 -41.20 5.04
CA PHE A 4 -40.28 -40.74 4.37
C PHE A 4 -39.58 -39.71 5.22
N ILE A 5 -38.26 -39.65 5.11
CA ILE A 5 -37.43 -38.69 5.82
C ILE A 5 -36.59 -37.99 4.75
N LEU A 6 -36.76 -36.67 4.64
CA LEU A 6 -35.91 -35.84 3.80
C LEU A 6 -34.66 -35.46 4.58
N THR A 7 -33.49 -35.79 4.04
CA THR A 7 -32.19 -35.48 4.67
C THR A 7 -31.32 -34.67 3.73
N GLU A 8 -30.93 -33.49 4.21
CA GLU A 8 -30.06 -32.55 3.52
C GLU A 8 -28.61 -32.80 3.94
N THR A 9 -27.72 -32.88 2.95
CA THR A 9 -26.28 -33.11 3.17
C THR A 9 -25.45 -32.18 2.29
N SER A 10 -24.17 -32.01 2.62
CA SER A 10 -23.23 -31.28 1.75
C SER A 10 -23.06 -31.90 0.36
N ALA A 11 -23.37 -33.19 0.21
CA ALA A 11 -23.25 -33.95 -1.03
C ALA A 11 -24.52 -33.98 -1.89
N GLY A 12 -25.69 -33.66 -1.32
CA GLY A 12 -26.98 -33.81 -2.01
C GLY A 12 -28.16 -34.02 -1.08
N TYR A 13 -29.33 -34.29 -1.67
CA TYR A 13 -30.55 -34.67 -0.97
C TYR A 13 -30.71 -36.18 -0.92
N ALA A 14 -30.89 -36.74 0.27
CA ALA A 14 -31.21 -38.15 0.48
C ALA A 14 -32.67 -38.31 0.94
N LEU A 15 -33.38 -39.24 0.31
CA LEU A 15 -34.74 -39.64 0.69
C LEU A 15 -34.70 -41.06 1.27
N LEU A 16 -34.89 -41.15 2.59
CA LEU A 16 -34.91 -42.41 3.32
C LEU A 16 -36.36 -42.87 3.54
N LYS A 17 -36.61 -44.16 3.34
CA LYS A 17 -37.88 -44.82 3.64
C LYS A 17 -37.74 -45.62 4.93
N ALA A 18 -38.56 -45.32 5.93
CA ALA A 18 -38.64 -46.16 7.12
C ALA A 18 -39.32 -47.50 6.77
N LYS A 19 -38.76 -48.62 7.25
CA LYS A 19 -39.40 -49.93 7.07
C LYS A 19 -40.68 -50.04 7.93
N ASP A 20 -40.68 -49.42 9.11
CA ASP A 20 -41.80 -49.41 10.05
C ASP A 20 -42.71 -48.18 9.94
N LYS A 21 -44.02 -48.43 9.87
CA LYS A 21 -45.08 -47.41 9.72
C LYS A 21 -45.39 -46.60 10.99
N LYS A 22 -44.79 -46.96 12.14
CA LYS A 22 -45.02 -46.33 13.46
C LYS A 22 -43.71 -45.85 14.15
N LEU A 23 -42.64 -45.67 13.38
CA LEU A 23 -41.29 -45.37 13.90
C LEU A 23 -41.25 -44.23 14.94
N LEU A 24 -41.97 -43.13 14.68
CA LEU A 24 -42.04 -41.93 15.53
C LEU A 24 -42.87 -42.08 16.83
N LYS A 25 -43.35 -43.29 17.14
CA LYS A 25 -44.16 -43.59 18.35
C LYS A 25 -43.53 -44.70 19.22
N ARG A 26 -42.25 -45.00 19.03
CA ARG A 26 -41.49 -45.95 19.86
C ARG A 26 -40.56 -45.20 20.79
N ASP A 27 -40.63 -45.51 22.08
CA ASP A 27 -39.76 -44.92 23.10
C ASP A 27 -38.35 -45.56 23.12
N ASP A 28 -38.19 -46.74 22.51
CA ASP A 28 -36.91 -47.47 22.42
C ASP A 28 -36.00 -47.03 21.25
N LEU A 29 -36.43 -46.03 20.45
CA LEU A 29 -35.72 -45.63 19.23
C LEU A 29 -34.25 -45.24 19.49
N GLU A 30 -33.95 -44.62 20.63
CA GLU A 30 -32.59 -44.24 21.04
C GLU A 30 -31.65 -45.45 21.22
N LYS A 31 -32.17 -46.61 21.63
CA LYS A 31 -31.35 -47.81 21.89
C LYS A 31 -31.01 -48.52 20.57
N GLU A 32 -32.01 -48.68 19.71
CA GLU A 32 -31.86 -49.32 18.39
C GLU A 32 -30.98 -48.51 17.43
N THR A 33 -30.90 -47.19 17.60
CA THR A 33 -30.17 -46.30 16.68
C THR A 33 -28.71 -46.04 17.04
N GLN A 34 -28.20 -46.59 18.15
CA GLN A 34 -26.78 -46.45 18.52
C GLN A 34 -25.85 -47.19 17.55
N THR A 35 -26.26 -48.32 16.99
CA THR A 35 -25.46 -49.12 16.05
C THR A 35 -25.82 -48.82 14.59
N ALA A 36 -24.81 -48.82 13.72
CA ALA A 36 -25.00 -48.59 12.28
C ALA A 36 -25.91 -49.66 11.63
N GLU A 37 -25.77 -50.91 12.09
CA GLU A 37 -26.61 -52.03 11.65
C GLU A 37 -28.07 -51.83 12.04
N GLY A 38 -28.34 -51.33 13.26
CA GLY A 38 -29.69 -50.97 13.70
C GLY A 38 -30.32 -49.90 12.82
N VAL A 39 -29.58 -48.84 12.50
CA VAL A 39 -30.09 -47.77 11.62
C VAL A 39 -30.35 -48.26 10.19
N SER A 40 -29.47 -49.09 9.61
CA SER A 40 -29.69 -49.74 8.31
C SER A 40 -30.85 -50.76 8.32
N ASN A 41 -31.12 -51.35 9.48
CA ASN A 41 -32.28 -52.20 9.68
C ASN A 41 -33.59 -51.39 9.75
N LEU A 42 -33.59 -50.19 10.33
CA LEU A 42 -34.79 -49.33 10.41
C LEU A 42 -35.07 -48.54 9.12
N LEU A 43 -34.02 -48.08 8.43
CA LEU A 43 -34.09 -47.14 7.31
C LEU A 43 -33.48 -47.74 6.03
N LYS A 44 -34.17 -47.55 4.90
CA LYS A 44 -33.63 -47.90 3.57
C LYS A 44 -33.62 -46.67 2.67
N LEU A 45 -32.51 -46.42 1.98
CA LEU A 45 -32.42 -45.39 0.95
C LEU A 45 -33.40 -45.70 -0.20
N LYS A 46 -34.29 -44.74 -0.53
CA LYS A 46 -35.17 -44.82 -1.71
C LYS A 46 -34.55 -44.09 -2.90
N ASN A 47 -34.05 -42.88 -2.69
CA ASN A 47 -33.45 -42.05 -3.74
C ASN A 47 -32.36 -41.15 -3.14
N PHE A 48 -31.30 -40.88 -3.90
CA PHE A 48 -30.24 -39.95 -3.54
C PHE A 48 -29.91 -39.07 -4.74
N GLN A 49 -30.16 -37.77 -4.62
CA GLN A 49 -29.86 -36.78 -5.64
C GLN A 49 -28.60 -36.01 -5.23
N LYS A 50 -27.47 -36.44 -5.80
CA LYS A 50 -26.16 -35.80 -5.60
C LYS A 50 -26.13 -34.38 -6.22
N PHE A 51 -25.32 -33.49 -5.64
CA PHE A 51 -24.96 -32.22 -6.27
C PHE A 51 -23.75 -32.41 -7.20
N ASP A 52 -23.86 -31.90 -8.43
CA ASP A 52 -22.84 -32.08 -9.47
C ASP A 52 -21.73 -31.00 -9.36
N SER A 53 -22.08 -29.81 -8.88
CA SER A 53 -21.18 -28.67 -8.71
C SER A 53 -21.35 -27.98 -7.35
N ALA A 54 -20.26 -27.42 -6.83
CA ALA A 54 -20.28 -26.55 -5.66
C ALA A 54 -21.12 -25.28 -5.87
N THR A 55 -21.28 -24.80 -7.11
CA THR A 55 -22.15 -23.66 -7.43
C THR A 55 -23.62 -24.03 -7.23
N THR A 56 -24.05 -25.16 -7.80
CA THR A 56 -25.41 -25.68 -7.61
C THR A 56 -25.69 -25.96 -6.13
N ALA A 57 -24.75 -26.56 -5.40
CA ALA A 57 -24.91 -26.80 -3.97
C ALA A 57 -25.06 -25.51 -3.14
N LEU A 58 -24.43 -24.41 -3.57
CA LEU A 58 -24.55 -23.11 -2.93
C LEU A 58 -25.91 -22.45 -3.17
N GLU A 59 -26.43 -22.51 -4.40
CA GLU A 59 -27.75 -21.96 -4.76
C GLU A 59 -28.87 -22.71 -4.04
N GLU A 60 -28.75 -24.04 -3.97
CA GLU A 60 -29.62 -24.92 -3.21
C GLU A 60 -29.60 -24.56 -1.72
N VAL A 61 -28.42 -24.52 -1.07
CA VAL A 61 -28.32 -24.16 0.36
C VAL A 61 -28.73 -22.73 0.66
N ALA A 62 -28.48 -21.76 -0.24
CA ALA A 62 -28.98 -20.40 -0.07
C ALA A 62 -30.52 -20.35 -0.07
N SER A 63 -31.16 -21.13 -0.93
CA SER A 63 -32.62 -21.25 -1.01
C SER A 63 -33.22 -21.94 0.22
N LEU A 64 -32.58 -23.03 0.70
CA LEU A 64 -32.97 -23.73 1.92
C LEU A 64 -32.89 -22.83 3.17
N VAL A 65 -31.84 -22.01 3.29
CA VAL A 65 -31.69 -21.02 4.38
C VAL A 65 -32.82 -19.97 4.36
N GLU A 66 -33.35 -19.63 3.19
CA GLU A 66 -34.53 -18.78 3.04
C GLU A 66 -35.87 -19.53 3.20
N GLY A 67 -35.84 -20.87 3.38
CA GLY A 67 -37.02 -21.72 3.48
C GLY A 67 -37.76 -21.93 2.16
N LYS A 68 -37.10 -21.72 1.02
CA LYS A 68 -37.66 -21.87 -0.33
C LYS A 68 -37.40 -23.28 -0.87
N VAL A 69 -38.41 -23.88 -1.50
CA VAL A 69 -38.26 -25.14 -2.24
C VAL A 69 -37.59 -24.86 -3.58
N THR A 70 -36.58 -25.66 -3.92
CA THR A 70 -35.85 -25.59 -5.19
C THR A 70 -36.40 -26.56 -6.23
N PRO A 71 -36.10 -26.37 -7.53
CA PRO A 71 -36.50 -27.30 -8.57
C PRO A 71 -35.94 -28.73 -8.37
N ARG A 72 -34.72 -28.88 -7.85
CA ARG A 72 -34.17 -30.22 -7.53
C ARG A 72 -34.96 -30.88 -6.41
N LEU A 73 -35.22 -30.18 -5.30
CA LEU A 73 -36.03 -30.70 -4.20
C LEU A 73 -37.45 -31.07 -4.67
N ALA A 74 -38.06 -30.25 -5.53
CA ALA A 74 -39.33 -30.59 -6.17
C ALA A 74 -39.23 -31.91 -6.97
N SER A 75 -38.24 -32.05 -7.86
CA SER A 75 -38.02 -33.28 -8.66
C SER A 75 -37.83 -34.53 -7.79
N LEU A 76 -37.15 -34.41 -6.65
CA LEU A 76 -37.00 -35.51 -5.69
C LEU A 76 -38.34 -35.92 -5.06
N LEU A 77 -39.18 -34.95 -4.70
CA LEU A 77 -40.51 -35.20 -4.15
C LEU A 77 -41.49 -35.80 -5.17
N GLU A 78 -41.29 -35.56 -6.47
CA GLU A 78 -42.11 -36.19 -7.51
C GLU A 78 -41.99 -37.72 -7.50
N SER A 79 -40.81 -38.27 -7.14
CA SER A 79 -40.58 -39.73 -7.00
C SER A 79 -41.37 -40.40 -5.85
N ILE A 80 -42.20 -39.64 -5.14
CA ILE A 80 -43.04 -40.08 -4.02
C ILE A 80 -44.54 -40.06 -4.41
N LYS A 81 -44.92 -39.48 -5.55
CA LYS A 81 -46.32 -39.29 -5.99
C LYS A 81 -47.16 -40.58 -6.04
N ASP A 82 -46.54 -41.71 -6.37
CA ASP A 82 -47.24 -42.99 -6.57
C ASP A 82 -47.68 -43.69 -5.26
N GLU A 83 -47.15 -43.26 -4.10
CA GLU A 83 -47.47 -43.89 -2.81
C GLU A 83 -48.69 -43.26 -2.14
N LYS A 84 -49.74 -44.06 -1.87
CA LYS A 84 -50.96 -43.57 -1.22
C LYS A 84 -50.76 -43.32 0.28
N LYS A 85 -51.06 -42.08 0.72
CA LYS A 85 -50.97 -41.59 2.12
C LYS A 85 -49.53 -41.56 2.67
N VAL A 86 -48.78 -40.56 2.21
CA VAL A 86 -47.37 -40.27 2.53
C VAL A 86 -47.25 -39.26 3.67
N SER A 87 -46.42 -39.57 4.66
CA SER A 87 -45.96 -38.63 5.68
C SER A 87 -44.46 -38.37 5.48
N LEU A 88 -44.06 -37.10 5.44
CA LEU A 88 -42.67 -36.68 5.22
C LEU A 88 -42.11 -36.00 6.48
N ALA A 89 -41.13 -36.61 7.12
CA ALA A 89 -40.32 -35.94 8.13
C ALA A 89 -39.38 -34.92 7.47
N VAL A 90 -39.38 -33.69 8.00
CA VAL A 90 -38.52 -32.57 7.58
C VAL A 90 -37.95 -31.91 8.83
N ALA A 91 -36.64 -31.65 8.88
CA ALA A 91 -35.99 -31.10 10.07
C ALA A 91 -36.39 -29.64 10.37
N ASP A 92 -36.56 -28.82 9.34
CA ASP A 92 -36.92 -27.40 9.49
C ASP A 92 -38.43 -27.17 9.27
N PRO A 93 -39.16 -26.57 10.24
CA PRO A 93 -40.60 -26.33 10.12
C PRO A 93 -40.93 -25.28 9.05
N LYS A 94 -40.01 -24.35 8.75
CA LYS A 94 -40.17 -23.39 7.65
C LYS A 94 -40.20 -24.09 6.30
N LEU A 95 -39.29 -25.04 6.09
CA LEU A 95 -39.23 -25.83 4.86
C LEU A 95 -40.41 -26.81 4.76
N GLY A 96 -40.79 -27.46 5.87
CA GLY A 96 -42.00 -28.29 5.92
C GLY A 96 -43.27 -27.52 5.49
N ASN A 97 -43.43 -26.28 5.98
CA ASN A 97 -44.52 -25.38 5.59
C ASN A 97 -44.43 -24.90 4.12
N ALA A 98 -43.23 -24.83 3.54
CA ALA A 98 -43.05 -24.50 2.12
C ALA A 98 -43.36 -25.70 1.22
N ILE A 99 -42.94 -26.91 1.60
CA ILE A 99 -43.24 -28.17 0.91
C ILE A 99 -44.75 -28.45 0.92
N GLY A 100 -45.43 -28.22 2.04
CA GLY A 100 -46.89 -28.37 2.16
C GLY A 100 -47.73 -27.42 1.30
N LYS A 101 -47.11 -26.39 0.69
CA LYS A 101 -47.76 -25.45 -0.25
C LYS A 101 -47.54 -25.81 -1.72
N LEU A 102 -46.80 -26.87 -2.03
CA LEU A 102 -46.52 -27.25 -3.41
C LEU A 102 -47.76 -27.83 -4.10
N PRO A 103 -48.12 -27.37 -5.32
CA PRO A 103 -49.24 -27.94 -6.06
C PRO A 103 -48.93 -29.37 -6.51
N GLY A 104 -49.92 -30.26 -6.41
CA GLY A 104 -49.84 -31.65 -6.92
C GLY A 104 -49.20 -32.69 -6.00
N LEU A 105 -48.92 -32.35 -4.73
CA LEU A 105 -48.37 -33.27 -3.72
C LEU A 105 -49.18 -33.22 -2.42
N SER A 106 -50.02 -34.24 -2.16
CA SER A 106 -50.77 -34.37 -0.89
C SER A 106 -49.91 -34.98 0.23
N ILE A 107 -48.78 -34.34 0.51
CA ILE A 107 -47.82 -34.77 1.56
C ILE A 107 -48.17 -34.10 2.88
N GLN A 108 -48.32 -34.91 3.94
CA GLN A 108 -48.34 -34.39 5.30
C GLN A 108 -46.90 -34.26 5.81
N ALA A 109 -46.38 -33.03 5.84
CA ALA A 109 -45.08 -32.74 6.43
C ALA A 109 -45.16 -32.78 7.96
N ILE A 110 -44.19 -33.45 8.60
CA ILE A 110 -44.05 -33.58 10.05
C ILE A 110 -42.69 -32.97 10.41
N ALA A 111 -42.69 -31.92 11.23
CA ALA A 111 -41.49 -31.19 11.66
C ALA A 111 -41.50 -31.02 13.20
N ASP A 112 -41.83 -32.10 13.90
CA ASP A 112 -41.95 -32.16 15.35
C ASP A 112 -40.64 -32.61 16.02
N SER A 113 -40.48 -32.30 17.31
CA SER A 113 -39.30 -32.68 18.09
C SER A 113 -39.03 -34.20 18.12
N THR A 114 -40.05 -35.03 17.91
CA THR A 114 -39.93 -36.50 17.82
C THR A 114 -39.12 -36.98 16.61
N THR A 115 -38.84 -36.10 15.65
CA THR A 115 -37.96 -36.39 14.51
C THR A 115 -36.49 -36.11 14.80
N ALA A 116 -36.16 -35.40 15.89
CA ALA A 116 -34.80 -34.92 16.16
C ALA A 116 -33.79 -36.07 16.37
N ASP A 117 -34.16 -37.09 17.15
CA ASP A 117 -33.29 -38.24 17.44
C ASP A 117 -33.08 -39.12 16.21
N LEU A 118 -34.11 -39.23 15.37
CA LEU A 118 -34.02 -39.87 14.06
C LEU A 118 -33.02 -39.14 13.14
N TYR A 119 -33.07 -37.81 13.10
CA TYR A 119 -32.08 -37.01 12.36
C TYR A 119 -30.67 -37.11 12.96
N ARG A 120 -30.54 -37.22 14.28
CA ARG A 120 -29.25 -37.43 14.97
C ARG A 120 -28.64 -38.79 14.60
N ALA A 121 -29.43 -39.85 14.64
CA ALA A 121 -29.04 -41.20 14.23
C ALA A 121 -28.57 -41.25 12.77
N ILE A 122 -29.35 -40.64 11.86
CA ILE A 122 -29.01 -40.58 10.43
C ILE A 122 -27.70 -39.81 10.21
N ARG A 123 -27.48 -38.70 10.92
CA ARG A 123 -26.23 -37.91 10.80
C ARG A 123 -25.01 -38.64 11.36
N ALA A 124 -25.16 -39.41 12.43
CA ALA A 124 -24.08 -40.21 13.00
C ALA A 124 -23.64 -41.35 12.06
N HIS A 125 -24.59 -42.04 11.44
CA HIS A 125 -24.35 -43.24 10.61
C HIS A 125 -24.49 -43.00 9.11
N LEU A 126 -24.44 -41.75 8.65
CA LEU A 126 -24.73 -41.34 7.28
C LEU A 126 -23.90 -42.07 6.20
N PRO A 127 -22.58 -42.30 6.36
CA PRO A 127 -21.79 -43.04 5.37
C PRO A 127 -22.25 -44.49 5.16
N THR A 128 -22.90 -45.11 6.15
CA THR A 128 -23.46 -46.47 6.02
C THR A 128 -24.83 -46.49 5.36
N LEU A 129 -25.55 -45.37 5.35
CA LEU A 129 -26.87 -45.24 4.74
C LEU A 129 -26.82 -44.91 3.24
N ILE A 130 -25.73 -44.31 2.74
CA ILE A 130 -25.58 -43.95 1.32
C ILE A 130 -24.36 -44.67 0.73
N PRO A 131 -24.56 -45.72 -0.09
CA PRO A 131 -23.44 -46.47 -0.66
C PRO A 131 -22.64 -45.59 -1.62
N GLY A 132 -21.31 -45.70 -1.55
CA GLY A 132 -20.38 -44.94 -2.41
C GLY A 132 -20.00 -43.54 -1.90
N LEU A 133 -20.39 -43.15 -0.68
CA LEU A 133 -19.91 -41.93 -0.02
C LEU A 133 -18.92 -42.25 1.10
N LEU A 134 -17.63 -41.95 0.87
CA LEU A 134 -16.61 -42.09 1.91
C LEU A 134 -16.73 -40.94 2.93
N PRO A 135 -16.40 -41.16 4.22
CA PRO A 135 -16.38 -40.11 5.24
C PRO A 135 -15.46 -38.92 4.91
N THR A 136 -14.38 -39.19 4.17
CA THR A 136 -13.44 -38.17 3.63
C THR A 136 -14.09 -37.25 2.62
N ASP A 137 -14.98 -37.78 1.80
CA ASP A 137 -15.59 -37.05 0.69
C ASP A 137 -16.68 -36.12 1.22
N MET A 138 -17.43 -36.58 2.23
CA MET A 138 -18.43 -35.75 2.91
C MET A 138 -17.79 -34.56 3.65
N SER A 139 -16.63 -34.75 4.29
CA SER A 139 -15.93 -33.66 5.01
C SER A 139 -15.31 -32.64 4.05
N THR A 140 -14.73 -33.08 2.93
CA THR A 140 -14.21 -32.18 1.88
C THR A 140 -15.34 -31.40 1.17
N MET A 141 -16.47 -32.05 0.85
CA MET A 141 -17.66 -31.37 0.33
C MET A 141 -18.24 -30.36 1.33
N ALA A 142 -18.31 -30.70 2.62
CA ALA A 142 -18.76 -29.78 3.67
C ALA A 142 -17.84 -28.57 3.82
N LEU A 143 -16.52 -28.76 3.74
CA LEU A 143 -15.54 -27.68 3.75
C LEU A 143 -15.70 -26.77 2.52
N GLY A 144 -15.80 -27.35 1.32
CA GLY A 144 -16.00 -26.60 0.07
C GLY A 144 -17.28 -25.76 0.06
N LEU A 145 -18.39 -26.36 0.51
CA LEU A 145 -19.68 -25.69 0.64
C LEU A 145 -19.63 -24.59 1.71
N SER A 146 -19.05 -24.85 2.89
CA SER A 146 -18.95 -23.85 3.97
C SER A 146 -18.11 -22.64 3.55
N HIS A 147 -16.98 -22.84 2.86
CA HIS A 147 -16.18 -21.77 2.27
C HIS A 147 -16.96 -20.96 1.23
N SER A 148 -17.74 -21.62 0.39
CA SER A 148 -18.50 -20.97 -0.68
C SER A 148 -19.68 -20.17 -0.10
N LEU A 149 -20.42 -20.73 0.86
CA LEU A 149 -21.49 -20.05 1.58
C LEU A 149 -20.96 -18.86 2.40
N ALA A 150 -19.80 -19.01 3.05
CA ALA A 150 -19.13 -17.92 3.75
C ALA A 150 -18.75 -16.78 2.79
N ARG A 151 -18.20 -17.09 1.60
CA ARG A 151 -17.93 -16.08 0.55
C ARG A 151 -19.21 -15.42 0.03
N HIS A 152 -20.30 -16.17 -0.16
CA HIS A 152 -21.57 -15.60 -0.62
C HIS A 152 -22.26 -14.71 0.43
N LYS A 153 -22.08 -14.99 1.73
CA LYS A 153 -22.50 -14.07 2.81
C LYS A 153 -21.55 -12.87 2.93
N LEU A 154 -20.25 -13.10 2.86
CA LEU A 154 -19.19 -12.08 2.89
C LEU A 154 -18.92 -11.53 1.48
N LYS A 155 -19.96 -10.97 0.83
CA LYS A 155 -19.91 -10.44 -0.55
C LYS A 155 -18.83 -9.38 -0.79
N PHE A 156 -18.31 -8.77 0.28
CA PHE A 156 -17.23 -7.80 0.24
C PHE A 156 -16.32 -7.97 1.46
N SER A 157 -15.07 -8.40 1.24
CA SER A 157 -13.99 -8.34 2.23
C SER A 157 -12.97 -7.31 1.72
N PRO A 158 -12.90 -6.12 2.36
CA PRO A 158 -11.95 -5.09 1.96
C PRO A 158 -10.49 -5.57 2.04
N ASP A 159 -10.17 -6.38 3.04
CA ASP A 159 -8.79 -6.79 3.33
C ASP A 159 -8.15 -7.59 2.17
N LYS A 160 -8.95 -8.30 1.36
CA LYS A 160 -8.49 -8.99 0.13
C LYS A 160 -8.32 -8.08 -1.07
N ILE A 161 -8.94 -6.89 -1.03
CA ILE A 161 -8.81 -5.87 -2.07
C ILE A 161 -7.56 -5.04 -1.79
N ASP A 162 -7.36 -4.65 -0.52
CA ASP A 162 -6.19 -3.90 -0.06
C ASP A 162 -4.87 -4.63 -0.37
N THR A 163 -4.79 -5.97 -0.24
CA THR A 163 -3.56 -6.72 -0.60
C THR A 163 -3.21 -6.61 -2.09
N MET A 164 -4.20 -6.63 -2.99
CA MET A 164 -3.97 -6.43 -4.43
C MET A 164 -3.53 -5.00 -4.74
N ILE A 165 -4.03 -4.02 -3.99
CA ILE A 165 -3.63 -2.61 -4.14
C ILE A 165 -2.17 -2.41 -3.74
N VAL A 166 -1.74 -3.00 -2.60
CA VAL A 166 -0.33 -2.92 -2.16
C VAL A 166 0.62 -3.52 -3.20
N GLN A 167 0.28 -4.66 -3.80
CA GLN A 167 1.09 -5.26 -4.87
C GLN A 167 1.11 -4.39 -6.13
N ALA A 168 -0.02 -3.79 -6.52
CA ALA A 168 -0.10 -2.91 -7.68
C ALA A 168 0.64 -1.57 -7.49
N ILE A 169 0.73 -1.04 -6.25
CA ILE A 169 1.55 0.14 -5.94
C ILE A 169 3.04 -0.22 -6.04
N ALA A 170 3.47 -1.32 -5.43
CA ALA A 170 4.87 -1.76 -5.50
C ALA A 170 5.32 -1.98 -6.95
N LEU A 171 4.47 -2.62 -7.77
CA LEU A 171 4.73 -2.83 -9.19
C LEU A 171 4.77 -1.51 -9.98
N LEU A 172 4.00 -0.49 -9.59
CA LEU A 172 4.07 0.84 -10.22
C LEU A 172 5.39 1.56 -9.88
N ASP A 173 5.86 1.48 -8.64
CA ASP A 173 7.15 2.04 -8.23
C ASP A 173 8.33 1.32 -8.93
N ASP A 174 8.25 -0.01 -9.08
CA ASP A 174 9.24 -0.81 -9.83
C ASP A 174 9.23 -0.45 -11.34
N LEU A 175 8.06 -0.37 -11.97
CA LEU A 175 7.90 0.07 -13.36
C LEU A 175 8.49 1.47 -13.61
N ASP A 176 8.30 2.41 -12.69
CA ASP A 176 8.84 3.77 -12.82
C ASP A 176 10.38 3.77 -12.89
N LYS A 177 11.02 2.90 -12.09
CA LYS A 177 12.48 2.74 -12.06
C LYS A 177 12.99 1.99 -13.29
N GLU A 178 12.32 0.92 -13.70
CA GLU A 178 12.68 0.13 -14.87
C GLU A 178 12.49 0.94 -16.16
N LEU A 179 11.36 1.63 -16.33
CA LEU A 179 11.08 2.50 -17.47
C LEU A 179 12.17 3.56 -17.63
N ASN A 180 12.59 4.23 -16.56
CA ASN A 180 13.69 5.20 -16.64
C ASN A 180 15.03 4.53 -17.04
N THR A 181 15.31 3.34 -16.51
CA THR A 181 16.54 2.58 -16.84
C THR A 181 16.55 2.15 -18.31
N TYR A 182 15.44 1.62 -18.82
CA TYR A 182 15.29 1.23 -20.22
C TYR A 182 15.29 2.44 -21.15
N ALA A 183 14.65 3.55 -20.79
CA ALA A 183 14.67 4.76 -21.60
C ALA A 183 16.07 5.38 -21.71
N MET A 184 16.83 5.41 -20.60
CA MET A 184 18.25 5.82 -20.65
C MET A 184 19.07 4.86 -21.52
N ARG A 185 18.80 3.54 -21.48
CA ARG A 185 19.45 2.57 -22.36
C ARG A 185 19.10 2.77 -23.84
N VAL A 186 17.85 3.13 -24.19
CA VAL A 186 17.46 3.49 -25.57
C VAL A 186 18.19 4.76 -26.02
N LYS A 187 18.34 5.76 -25.13
CA LYS A 187 19.13 6.97 -25.39
C LYS A 187 20.61 6.67 -25.62
N GLU A 188 21.23 5.86 -24.77
CA GLU A 188 22.63 5.40 -24.93
C GLU A 188 22.85 4.61 -26.23
N TRP A 189 21.94 3.69 -26.56
CA TRP A 189 22.10 2.77 -27.69
C TRP A 189 21.87 3.47 -29.04
N TYR A 190 20.76 4.20 -29.19
CA TYR A 190 20.50 4.98 -30.41
C TYR A 190 21.41 6.21 -30.51
N GLY A 191 21.97 6.69 -29.39
CA GLY A 191 22.92 7.79 -29.35
C GLY A 191 24.22 7.55 -30.14
N TRP A 192 24.57 6.30 -30.46
CA TRP A 192 25.64 6.00 -31.42
C TRP A 192 25.27 6.41 -32.85
N HIS A 193 24.00 6.27 -33.24
CA HIS A 193 23.51 6.67 -34.55
C HIS A 193 23.16 8.15 -34.63
N PHE A 194 22.56 8.71 -33.58
CA PHE A 194 22.12 10.12 -33.56
C PHE A 194 22.30 10.76 -32.17
N PRO A 195 23.54 11.14 -31.79
CA PRO A 195 23.85 11.66 -30.46
C PRO A 195 23.20 13.02 -30.15
N GLU A 196 22.99 13.87 -31.16
CA GLU A 196 22.44 15.21 -30.96
C GLU A 196 20.98 15.17 -30.50
N MET A 197 20.21 14.14 -30.91
CA MET A 197 18.80 13.99 -30.54
C MET A 197 18.60 13.87 -29.03
N ALA A 198 19.52 13.21 -28.31
CA ALA A 198 19.44 13.03 -26.87
C ALA A 198 19.61 14.35 -26.09
N LYS A 199 20.21 15.37 -26.72
CA LYS A 199 20.38 16.72 -26.17
C LYS A 199 19.23 17.66 -26.52
N ILE A 200 18.53 17.40 -27.63
CA ILE A 200 17.33 18.15 -28.05
C ILE A 200 16.09 17.65 -27.30
N LEU A 201 15.96 16.32 -27.13
CA LEU A 201 14.80 15.66 -26.53
C LEU A 201 15.07 15.22 -25.09
N ASN A 202 14.75 16.11 -24.15
CA ASN A 202 14.79 15.80 -22.72
C ASN A 202 13.78 14.71 -22.34
N ASP A 203 12.58 14.69 -22.93
CA ASP A 203 11.59 13.65 -22.64
C ASP A 203 12.00 12.28 -23.21
N ASN A 204 12.02 11.31 -22.31
CA ASN A 204 12.33 9.91 -22.57
C ASN A 204 11.25 9.22 -23.42
N MET A 205 9.98 9.60 -23.26
CA MET A 205 8.87 8.96 -23.99
C MET A 205 8.78 9.47 -25.43
N ALA A 206 8.89 10.78 -25.65
CA ALA A 206 9.02 11.36 -26.97
C ALA A 206 10.24 10.78 -27.72
N TYR A 207 11.39 10.63 -27.07
CA TYR A 207 12.58 10.03 -27.67
C TYR A 207 12.33 8.62 -28.22
N ALA A 208 11.72 7.72 -27.43
CA ALA A 208 11.40 6.37 -27.88
C ALA A 208 10.43 6.36 -29.07
N LYS A 209 9.40 7.23 -29.06
CA LYS A 209 8.45 7.36 -30.18
C LYS A 209 9.10 7.88 -31.46
N VAL A 210 10.04 8.82 -31.36
CA VAL A 210 10.80 9.34 -32.52
C VAL A 210 11.69 8.24 -33.11
N VAL A 211 12.37 7.43 -32.28
CA VAL A 211 13.17 6.27 -32.76
C VAL A 211 12.31 5.28 -33.56
N LEU A 212 11.08 5.00 -33.10
CA LEU A 212 10.13 4.13 -33.81
C LEU A 212 9.68 4.73 -35.15
N LYS A 213 9.33 6.02 -35.19
CA LYS A 213 8.76 6.67 -36.40
C LYS A 213 9.81 7.05 -37.45
N MET A 214 11.00 7.48 -37.01
CA MET A 214 12.08 7.97 -37.88
C MET A 214 13.00 6.83 -38.36
N GLY A 215 13.36 5.89 -37.48
CA GLY A 215 14.31 4.82 -37.82
C GLY A 215 15.72 5.36 -38.07
N MET A 216 16.16 5.39 -39.34
CA MET A 216 17.46 5.94 -39.75
C MET A 216 17.42 7.45 -40.00
N ARG A 217 18.55 8.15 -39.80
CA ARG A 217 18.68 9.58 -40.12
C ARG A 217 18.36 9.92 -41.58
N SER A 218 18.62 9.01 -42.52
CA SER A 218 18.30 9.17 -43.95
C SER A 218 16.79 9.28 -44.23
N ASN A 219 15.94 8.80 -43.32
CA ASN A 219 14.48 8.89 -43.40
C ASN A 219 13.93 10.13 -42.66
N SER A 220 14.79 11.04 -42.18
CA SER A 220 14.36 12.22 -41.41
C SER A 220 13.55 13.23 -42.21
N ASP A 221 13.81 13.40 -43.51
CA ASP A 221 13.03 14.31 -44.38
C ASP A 221 11.64 13.73 -44.73
N SER A 222 11.52 12.39 -44.81
CA SER A 222 10.28 11.67 -45.14
C SER A 222 9.42 11.30 -43.92
N ALA A 223 9.99 11.32 -42.72
CA ALA A 223 9.25 11.04 -41.48
C ALA A 223 8.44 12.26 -41.01
N ASP A 224 7.14 12.07 -40.77
CA ASP A 224 6.28 13.02 -40.06
C ASP A 224 6.37 12.76 -38.55
N LEU A 225 6.75 13.80 -37.79
CA LEU A 225 6.91 13.74 -36.33
C LEU A 225 5.89 14.62 -35.58
N SER A 226 4.95 15.25 -36.28
CA SER A 226 3.97 16.21 -35.74
C SER A 226 3.03 15.61 -34.68
N GLU A 227 2.77 14.29 -34.75
CA GLU A 227 2.00 13.54 -33.75
C GLU A 227 2.73 13.42 -32.39
N ILE A 228 4.05 13.63 -32.35
CA ILE A 228 4.93 13.32 -31.21
C ILE A 228 5.57 14.60 -30.65
N LEU A 229 5.94 15.54 -31.50
CA LEU A 229 6.71 16.75 -31.16
C LEU A 229 6.05 18.03 -31.69
N PRO A 230 6.19 19.17 -30.99
CA PRO A 230 5.92 20.48 -31.56
C PRO A 230 6.84 20.82 -32.73
N GLU A 231 6.34 21.57 -33.72
CA GLU A 231 7.05 21.95 -34.96
C GLU A 231 8.43 22.57 -34.72
N GLU A 232 8.60 23.40 -33.68
CA GLU A 232 9.89 24.01 -33.32
C GLU A 232 10.97 22.96 -32.99
N ILE A 233 10.58 21.89 -32.29
CA ILE A 233 11.48 20.82 -31.88
C ILE A 233 11.71 19.85 -33.04
N GLU A 234 10.67 19.56 -33.84
CA GLU A 234 10.79 18.76 -35.06
C GLU A 234 11.79 19.38 -36.05
N GLY A 235 11.69 20.69 -36.31
CA GLY A 235 12.61 21.41 -37.19
C GLY A 235 14.06 21.34 -36.69
N ALA A 236 14.27 21.43 -35.36
CA ALA A 236 15.59 21.27 -34.75
C ALA A 236 16.13 19.83 -34.90
N VAL A 237 15.28 18.80 -34.74
CA VAL A 237 15.65 17.39 -34.92
C VAL A 237 16.03 17.10 -36.38
N LYS A 238 15.23 17.54 -37.35
CA LYS A 238 15.53 17.36 -38.80
C LYS A 238 16.79 18.11 -39.22
N ALA A 239 17.00 19.34 -38.74
CA ALA A 239 18.23 20.09 -38.97
C ALA A 239 19.47 19.47 -38.30
N ALA A 240 19.31 18.80 -37.16
CA ALA A 240 20.37 18.06 -36.50
C ALA A 240 20.69 16.74 -37.20
N ALA A 241 19.69 16.00 -37.69
CA ALA A 241 19.89 14.74 -38.43
C ALA A 241 20.80 14.95 -39.66
N ASN A 242 20.53 16.00 -40.44
CA ASN A 242 21.32 16.40 -41.61
C ASN A 242 22.75 16.89 -41.31
N ARG A 243 23.10 17.16 -40.04
CA ARG A 243 24.45 17.59 -39.61
C ARG A 243 25.07 16.66 -38.57
N SER A 244 24.46 15.51 -38.32
CA SER A 244 24.77 14.65 -37.18
C SER A 244 26.13 13.96 -37.33
N MET A 245 26.90 13.94 -36.26
CA MET A 245 28.21 13.27 -36.20
C MET A 245 28.12 11.77 -35.87
N GLY A 246 26.91 11.22 -35.72
CA GLY A 246 26.68 9.81 -35.41
C GLY A 246 27.08 8.86 -36.53
N THR A 247 27.32 7.60 -36.17
CA THR A 247 27.73 6.52 -37.09
C THR A 247 26.53 5.84 -37.72
N ASP A 248 26.62 5.41 -38.97
CA ASP A 248 25.57 4.59 -39.58
C ASP A 248 25.56 3.17 -38.98
N ILE A 249 24.37 2.67 -38.69
CA ILE A 249 24.12 1.37 -38.05
C ILE A 249 23.51 0.38 -39.03
N SER A 250 23.60 -0.92 -38.75
CA SER A 250 22.95 -1.93 -39.58
C SER A 250 21.42 -1.92 -39.40
N ASN A 251 20.70 -2.49 -40.37
CA ASN A 251 19.26 -2.70 -40.25
C ASN A 251 18.92 -3.65 -39.09
N GLU A 252 19.76 -4.66 -38.84
CA GLU A 252 19.58 -5.64 -37.77
C GLU A 252 19.72 -4.98 -36.38
N ASP A 253 20.69 -4.08 -36.21
CA ASP A 253 20.85 -3.29 -34.98
C ASP A 253 19.66 -2.34 -34.77
N LEU A 254 19.20 -1.68 -35.86
CA LEU A 254 18.06 -0.78 -35.80
C LEU A 254 16.77 -1.50 -35.39
N GLU A 255 16.49 -2.69 -35.92
CA GLU A 255 15.32 -3.50 -35.56
C GLU A 255 15.33 -3.85 -34.07
N ASN A 256 16.49 -4.23 -33.52
CA ASN A 256 16.65 -4.50 -32.09
C ASN A 256 16.44 -3.24 -31.22
N ILE A 257 16.94 -2.08 -31.66
CA ILE A 257 16.70 -0.79 -30.97
C ILE A 257 15.22 -0.39 -31.02
N GLN A 258 14.55 -0.61 -32.15
CA GLN A 258 13.13 -0.34 -32.32
C GLN A 258 12.28 -1.27 -31.44
N CYS A 259 12.59 -2.57 -31.37
CA CYS A 259 11.96 -3.50 -30.42
C CYS A 259 12.06 -3.02 -28.97
N LEU A 260 13.24 -2.52 -28.55
CA LEU A 260 13.41 -1.96 -27.19
C LEU A 260 12.61 -0.66 -26.99
N ALA A 261 12.55 0.22 -28.00
CA ALA A 261 11.75 1.44 -27.95
C ALA A 261 10.24 1.15 -27.87
N GLU A 262 9.76 0.12 -28.60
CA GLU A 262 8.37 -0.36 -28.52
C GLU A 262 8.05 -0.89 -27.12
N GLN A 263 8.95 -1.68 -26.52
CA GLN A 263 8.80 -2.14 -25.14
C GLN A 263 8.71 -0.98 -24.15
N VAL A 264 9.53 0.07 -24.29
CA VAL A 264 9.45 1.27 -23.43
C VAL A 264 8.10 1.99 -23.58
N VAL A 265 7.56 2.10 -24.79
CA VAL A 265 6.20 2.65 -25.02
C VAL A 265 5.13 1.77 -24.38
N GLY A 266 5.18 0.45 -24.58
CA GLY A 266 4.26 -0.50 -23.98
C GLY A 266 4.28 -0.49 -22.44
N PHE A 267 5.46 -0.36 -21.82
CA PHE A 267 5.58 -0.21 -20.37
C PHE A 267 4.96 1.11 -19.86
N ALA A 268 5.06 2.21 -20.62
CA ALA A 268 4.44 3.47 -20.26
C ALA A 268 2.90 3.42 -20.37
N GLU A 269 2.37 2.76 -21.39
CA GLU A 269 0.92 2.51 -21.53
C GLU A 269 0.40 1.61 -20.40
N TYR A 270 1.12 0.52 -20.09
CA TYR A 270 0.78 -0.36 -18.98
C TYR A 270 0.84 0.36 -17.61
N ARG A 271 1.84 1.23 -17.39
CA ARG A 271 1.90 2.13 -16.22
C ARG A 271 0.67 3.03 -16.14
N GLN A 272 0.22 3.61 -17.26
CA GLN A 272 -0.99 4.45 -17.29
C GLN A 272 -2.27 3.64 -17.02
N GLN A 273 -2.36 2.41 -17.54
CA GLN A 273 -3.45 1.48 -17.26
C GLN A 273 -3.47 1.10 -15.77
N LEU A 274 -2.32 0.80 -15.18
CA LEU A 274 -2.15 0.42 -13.77
C LEU A 274 -2.50 1.59 -12.84
N ALA A 275 -2.07 2.81 -13.15
CA ALA A 275 -2.45 4.02 -12.42
C ALA A 275 -3.97 4.27 -12.47
N SER A 276 -4.60 4.02 -13.62
CA SER A 276 -6.05 4.12 -13.80
C SER A 276 -6.80 3.07 -12.97
N TYR A 277 -6.30 1.82 -12.95
CA TYR A 277 -6.81 0.72 -12.13
C TYR A 277 -6.69 1.02 -10.62
N LEU A 278 -5.56 1.56 -10.17
CA LEU A 278 -5.34 1.98 -8.78
C LEU A 278 -6.31 3.11 -8.37
N THR A 279 -6.53 4.09 -9.24
CA THR A 279 -7.44 5.22 -8.98
C THR A 279 -8.88 4.77 -8.72
N ALA A 280 -9.29 3.63 -9.26
CA ALA A 280 -10.63 3.06 -9.07
C ALA A 280 -10.83 2.28 -7.75
N ARG A 281 -9.78 2.06 -6.94
CA ARG A 281 -9.79 1.15 -5.79
C ARG A 281 -9.34 1.82 -4.49
N SER A 282 -9.97 1.43 -3.37
CA SER A 282 -10.05 2.27 -2.15
C SER A 282 -9.24 1.76 -0.96
N LEU A 283 -9.13 2.60 0.07
CA LEU A 283 -8.18 2.55 1.19
C LEU A 283 -8.89 2.33 2.54
N VAL A 284 -9.40 1.13 2.80
CA VAL A 284 -10.17 0.85 4.05
C VAL A 284 -9.30 0.80 5.30
N ASN A 285 -7.99 0.58 5.17
CA ASN A 285 -7.08 0.73 6.31
C ASN A 285 -6.69 2.21 6.59
N LEU A 286 -6.86 3.12 5.62
CA LEU A 286 -6.61 4.55 5.84
C LEU A 286 -7.79 5.23 6.57
N SER A 287 -9.04 4.80 6.36
CA SER A 287 -10.22 5.35 7.08
C SER A 287 -10.17 5.15 8.60
N LYS A 288 -9.45 4.13 9.07
CA LYS A 288 -9.21 3.84 10.50
C LYS A 288 -8.14 4.75 11.13
N SER A 289 -7.32 5.42 10.32
CA SER A 289 -6.22 6.26 10.80
C SER A 289 -6.74 7.63 11.22
N PRO A 290 -6.28 8.20 12.36
CA PRO A 290 -6.67 9.53 12.77
C PRO A 290 -6.08 10.58 11.82
N ALA A 291 -6.72 11.76 11.74
CA ALA A 291 -6.30 12.85 10.88
C ALA A 291 -4.83 13.27 11.07
N SER A 292 -4.30 13.18 12.29
CA SER A 292 -2.89 13.46 12.60
C SER A 292 -1.93 12.44 11.96
N THR A 293 -2.28 11.16 11.90
CA THR A 293 -1.51 10.12 11.21
C THR A 293 -1.58 10.33 9.70
N ILE A 294 -2.76 10.62 9.16
CA ILE A 294 -2.93 10.95 7.74
C ILE A 294 -2.05 12.16 7.38
N GLN A 295 -2.06 13.22 8.19
CA GLN A 295 -1.26 14.43 7.96
C GLN A 295 0.24 14.18 7.76
N ILE A 296 0.83 13.20 8.46
CA ILE A 296 2.28 12.94 8.51
C ILE A 296 2.69 11.65 7.78
N LEU A 297 1.76 11.00 7.08
CA LEU A 297 1.98 9.77 6.31
C LEU A 297 3.09 9.97 5.24
N GLY A 298 4.06 9.06 5.19
CA GLY A 298 5.24 9.12 4.33
C GLY A 298 6.40 9.96 4.90
N ALA A 299 6.27 10.54 6.11
CA ALA A 299 7.34 11.26 6.81
C ALA A 299 7.77 10.55 8.12
N GLU A 300 7.48 9.26 8.27
CA GLU A 300 7.67 8.48 9.49
C GLU A 300 9.13 8.45 9.93
N LYS A 301 10.09 8.32 9.00
CA LYS A 301 11.53 8.33 9.33
C LYS A 301 11.95 9.66 9.96
N ALA A 302 11.44 10.78 9.46
CA ALA A 302 11.71 12.10 10.03
C ALA A 302 11.00 12.30 11.37
N LEU A 303 9.74 11.85 11.48
CA LEU A 303 8.94 11.89 12.70
C LEU A 303 9.61 11.10 13.85
N PHE A 304 9.95 9.83 13.62
CA PHE A 304 10.59 9.00 14.64
C PHE A 304 12.01 9.44 14.96
N ARG A 305 12.73 10.08 14.03
CA ARG A 305 14.01 10.74 14.32
C ARG A 305 13.78 11.91 15.28
N ALA A 306 12.88 12.83 14.95
CA ALA A 306 12.57 14.01 15.76
C ALA A 306 12.07 13.67 17.16
N LEU A 307 11.16 12.69 17.29
CA LEU A 307 10.65 12.22 18.58
C LEU A 307 11.74 11.61 19.47
N LYS A 308 12.71 10.88 18.88
CA LYS A 308 13.86 10.31 19.62
C LYS A 308 14.85 11.38 20.08
N THR A 309 15.05 12.44 19.29
CA THR A 309 15.99 13.52 19.59
C THR A 309 15.36 14.71 20.32
N LYS A 310 14.04 14.69 20.57
CA LYS A 310 13.25 15.81 21.09
C LYS A 310 13.35 17.09 20.23
N HIS A 311 13.50 16.93 18.91
CA HIS A 311 13.40 18.02 17.95
C HIS A 311 11.97 18.17 17.41
N ASP A 312 11.71 19.29 16.72
CA ASP A 312 10.42 19.56 16.08
C ASP A 312 10.03 18.47 15.08
N THR A 313 8.76 18.07 15.14
CA THR A 313 8.19 17.04 14.26
C THR A 313 7.83 17.62 12.88
N PRO A 314 7.86 16.79 11.81
CA PRO A 314 7.47 17.23 10.47
C PRO A 314 6.01 17.68 10.43
N LYS A 315 5.76 18.86 9.84
CA LYS A 315 4.44 19.51 9.81
C LYS A 315 3.44 18.84 8.86
N TYR A 316 3.92 18.09 7.86
CA TYR A 316 3.11 17.34 6.90
C TYR A 316 3.97 16.30 6.16
N GLY A 317 3.32 15.26 5.64
CA GLY A 317 3.94 14.25 4.77
C GLY A 317 4.06 14.67 3.30
N PRO A 318 4.84 13.94 2.48
CA PRO A 318 5.06 14.25 1.06
C PRO A 318 3.75 14.25 0.24
N HIS A 319 2.78 13.40 0.57
CA HIS A 319 1.48 13.36 -0.12
C HIS A 319 0.70 14.70 -0.01
N LEU A 320 0.78 15.38 1.14
CA LEU A 320 0.18 16.72 1.35
C LEU A 320 1.07 17.85 0.84
N SER A 321 2.39 17.64 0.75
CA SER A 321 3.31 18.68 0.27
C SER A 321 2.96 19.10 -1.16
N ARG A 322 2.71 18.16 -2.08
CA ARG A 322 2.39 18.44 -3.49
C ARG A 322 1.12 19.27 -3.66
N ILE A 323 0.10 19.04 -2.82
CA ILE A 323 -1.18 19.79 -2.83
C ILE A 323 -0.99 21.17 -2.20
N THR A 324 -0.41 21.23 -1.00
CA THR A 324 -0.27 22.48 -0.24
C THR A 324 0.77 23.44 -0.83
N TYR A 325 1.79 22.91 -1.53
CA TYR A 325 2.79 23.69 -2.24
C TYR A 325 2.18 24.55 -3.35
N ARG A 326 1.24 23.99 -4.14
CA ARG A 326 0.57 24.69 -5.24
C ARG A 326 -0.45 25.74 -4.78
N ALA A 327 -1.00 25.60 -3.57
CA ALA A 327 -2.19 26.34 -3.14
C ALA A 327 -1.98 27.36 -2.02
N SER A 328 -0.80 27.44 -1.38
CA SER A 328 -0.60 28.34 -0.23
C SER A 328 0.84 28.82 -0.04
N HIS A 329 0.97 30.03 0.50
CA HIS A 329 2.26 30.60 0.91
C HIS A 329 2.84 29.83 2.13
N TRP A 330 4.18 29.84 2.28
CA TRP A 330 4.90 28.91 3.16
C TRP A 330 4.47 28.92 4.63
N LYS A 331 4.05 30.08 5.17
CA LYS A 331 3.58 30.25 6.55
C LYS A 331 2.30 29.45 6.84
N ASP A 332 1.42 29.28 5.86
CA ASP A 332 0.09 28.67 6.04
C ASP A 332 0.00 27.20 5.61
N LYS A 333 0.99 26.67 4.87
CA LYS A 333 1.06 25.26 4.44
C LYS A 333 0.76 24.29 5.60
N GLY A 334 1.34 24.52 6.78
CA GLY A 334 1.13 23.68 7.98
C GLY A 334 -0.22 23.86 8.71
N LYS A 335 -0.97 24.94 8.43
CA LYS A 335 -2.37 25.10 8.87
C LYS A 335 -3.31 24.39 7.89
N MET A 336 -3.09 24.61 6.60
CA MET A 336 -3.89 24.01 5.53
C MET A 336 -3.75 22.48 5.48
N ALA A 337 -2.55 21.94 5.68
CA ALA A 337 -2.31 20.50 5.77
C ALA A 337 -3.14 19.83 6.89
N ARG A 338 -3.26 20.48 8.07
CA ARG A 338 -4.13 19.99 9.17
C ARG A 338 -5.59 19.96 8.78
N VAL A 339 -6.11 21.04 8.20
CA VAL A 339 -7.52 21.14 7.78
C VAL A 339 -7.82 20.12 6.67
N LEU A 340 -6.90 19.96 5.72
CA LEU A 340 -7.05 19.02 4.60
C LEU A 340 -7.00 17.55 5.09
N ALA A 341 -6.07 17.20 5.97
CA ALA A 341 -6.02 15.87 6.59
C ALA A 341 -7.27 15.56 7.43
N ALA A 342 -7.79 16.53 8.17
CA ALA A 342 -9.04 16.38 8.92
C ALA A 342 -10.25 16.15 7.99
N LYS A 343 -10.38 16.94 6.91
CA LYS A 343 -11.43 16.73 5.90
C LYS A 343 -11.30 15.40 5.17
N ALA A 344 -10.07 14.99 4.83
CA ALA A 344 -9.80 13.70 4.20
C ALA A 344 -10.18 12.53 5.13
N ALA A 345 -9.85 12.59 6.42
CA ALA A 345 -10.24 11.59 7.41
C ALA A 345 -11.77 11.44 7.51
N ILE A 346 -12.50 12.56 7.56
CA ILE A 346 -13.98 12.57 7.58
C ILE A 346 -14.54 11.94 6.30
N GLY A 347 -14.03 12.36 5.13
CA GLY A 347 -14.46 11.83 3.84
C GLY A 347 -14.21 10.32 3.70
N LEU A 348 -13.06 9.82 4.13
CA LEU A 348 -12.73 8.39 4.15
C LEU A 348 -13.64 7.60 5.10
N ALA A 349 -13.91 8.13 6.30
CA ALA A 349 -14.80 7.48 7.27
C ALA A 349 -16.27 7.46 6.82
N GLU A 350 -16.74 8.50 6.14
CA GLU A 350 -18.08 8.54 5.54
C GLU A 350 -18.18 7.60 4.32
N TRP A 351 -17.14 7.57 3.48
CA TRP A 351 -17.04 6.64 2.35
C TRP A 351 -17.08 5.18 2.83
N GLU A 352 -16.35 4.82 3.88
CA GLU A 352 -16.39 3.45 4.44
C GLU A 352 -17.80 3.08 4.93
N LYS A 353 -18.46 3.98 5.67
CA LYS A 353 -19.85 3.78 6.13
C LYS A 353 -20.81 3.61 4.96
N ARG A 354 -20.57 4.29 3.83
CA ARG A 354 -21.36 4.15 2.60
C ARG A 354 -21.11 2.82 1.89
N CYS A 355 -19.86 2.36 1.80
CA CYS A 355 -19.52 1.09 1.17
C CYS A 355 -19.90 -0.15 1.99
N ARG A 356 -20.03 -0.02 3.32
CA ARG A 356 -20.59 -1.09 4.18
C ARG A 356 -22.12 -1.24 4.08
N ARG A 357 -22.84 -0.27 3.51
CA ARG A 357 -24.31 -0.38 3.36
C ARG A 357 -24.63 -1.28 2.17
N PRO A 358 -25.52 -2.30 2.33
CA PRO A 358 -25.95 -3.11 1.21
C PRO A 358 -26.67 -2.22 0.18
N ILE A 359 -26.36 -2.43 -1.10
CA ILE A 359 -26.78 -1.61 -2.25
C ILE A 359 -28.30 -1.35 -2.28
N ASN A 360 -29.09 -2.27 -1.72
CA ASN A 360 -30.54 -2.31 -1.85
C ASN A 360 -31.33 -1.99 -0.57
N ARG A 361 -30.71 -1.36 0.45
CA ARG A 361 -31.48 -0.78 1.56
C ARG A 361 -31.85 0.65 1.18
N GLU A 362 -33.14 0.91 1.03
CA GLU A 362 -33.68 2.22 0.65
C GLU A 362 -33.04 3.34 1.45
N ARG A 363 -32.79 4.48 0.80
CA ARG A 363 -32.21 5.65 1.45
C ARG A 363 -33.22 6.22 2.44
N GLU A 364 -33.11 5.82 3.70
CA GLU A 364 -33.69 6.58 4.81
C GLU A 364 -33.28 8.05 4.65
N PRO A 365 -34.23 8.97 4.42
CA PRO A 365 -33.89 10.34 4.10
C PRO A 365 -33.24 11.02 5.31
N LEU A 366 -31.97 11.41 5.16
CA LEU A 366 -31.15 12.05 6.20
C LEU A 366 -31.56 13.51 6.51
N TRP A 367 -32.73 13.98 6.07
CA TRP A 367 -33.19 15.30 6.47
C TRP A 367 -33.54 15.28 7.97
N PRO A 368 -33.02 16.23 8.77
CA PRO A 368 -33.49 16.38 10.14
C PRO A 368 -34.99 16.66 10.10
N LYS A 369 -35.78 15.91 10.89
CA LYS A 369 -37.22 16.13 11.00
C LYS A 369 -37.49 17.62 11.28
N LYS A 370 -38.61 18.15 10.77
CA LYS A 370 -39.01 19.54 11.00
C LYS A 370 -38.93 19.84 12.49
N TRP A 371 -38.43 21.03 12.82
CA TRP A 371 -38.19 21.42 14.21
C TRP A 371 -39.54 21.60 14.92
N ASP A 372 -39.88 20.64 15.77
CA ASP A 372 -41.05 20.68 16.64
C ASP A 372 -40.62 21.10 18.05
N ILE A 373 -41.29 22.12 18.61
CA ILE A 373 -41.08 22.54 20.00
C ILE A 373 -41.68 21.46 20.90
N LYS A 374 -40.83 20.69 21.57
CA LYS A 374 -41.26 19.76 22.62
C LYS A 374 -41.69 20.57 23.85
N GLU A 375 -42.95 20.48 24.22
CA GLU A 375 -43.48 21.06 25.45
C GLU A 375 -42.88 20.37 26.68
N ALA A 376 -41.75 20.89 27.17
CA ALA A 376 -41.23 20.57 28.49
C ALA A 376 -41.97 21.44 29.52
N ARG A 377 -42.65 20.80 30.48
CA ARG A 377 -43.22 21.51 31.63
C ARG A 377 -42.10 22.19 32.40
N LYS A 378 -42.11 23.52 32.42
CA LYS A 378 -41.25 24.31 33.31
C LYS A 378 -41.93 24.39 34.67
N HIS A 379 -41.15 24.27 35.73
CA HIS A 379 -41.63 24.53 37.08
C HIS A 379 -42.02 26.02 37.21
N ASN A 380 -43.11 26.31 37.91
CA ASN A 380 -43.61 27.67 38.08
C ASN A 380 -43.09 28.24 39.41
N PRO A 381 -42.13 29.19 39.41
CA PRO A 381 -41.57 29.74 40.65
C PRO A 381 -42.61 30.55 41.45
N ASP A 382 -43.66 31.05 40.80
CA ASP A 382 -44.74 31.80 41.46
C ASP A 382 -45.58 30.92 42.42
N ALA A 383 -45.38 29.60 42.41
CA ALA A 383 -46.03 28.67 43.33
C ALA A 383 -45.41 28.65 44.75
N ASP A 384 -44.19 29.20 44.93
CA ASP A 384 -43.47 29.15 46.20
C ASP A 384 -43.88 30.24 47.21
N GLY A 385 -44.87 31.08 46.87
CA GLY A 385 -45.60 31.93 47.83
C GLY A 385 -44.79 33.08 48.48
N LEU A 386 -43.56 33.34 48.03
CA LEU A 386 -42.69 34.40 48.53
C LEU A 386 -42.96 35.75 47.87
N THR A 387 -44.16 36.27 48.10
CA THR A 387 -44.52 37.68 47.85
C THR A 387 -45.03 38.30 49.15
N GLY A 388 -44.09 38.82 49.96
CA GLY A 388 -44.36 39.75 51.05
C GLY A 388 -43.43 40.95 50.89
N ASP A 389 -43.98 42.16 50.99
CA ASP A 389 -43.27 43.40 50.69
C ASP A 389 -42.12 43.71 51.67
N GLU A 390 -40.92 43.92 51.14
CA GLU A 390 -39.92 44.81 51.74
C GLU A 390 -39.30 45.73 50.66
N PRO A 391 -39.06 47.02 50.95
CA PRO A 391 -38.51 47.96 49.99
C PRO A 391 -37.01 47.74 49.75
N ALA A 392 -36.55 48.06 48.53
CA ALA A 392 -35.20 47.75 48.08
C ALA A 392 -34.07 48.40 48.92
N ALA A 393 -33.27 47.57 49.58
CA ALA A 393 -32.01 47.96 50.21
C ALA A 393 -30.89 46.91 49.99
N THR A 394 -30.09 47.14 48.94
CA THR A 394 -28.71 46.63 48.74
C THR A 394 -28.44 45.12 48.87
N GLU A 395 -28.59 44.39 47.76
CA GLU A 395 -27.71 43.24 47.46
C GLU A 395 -26.73 43.57 46.32
N ASN A 396 -25.56 42.92 46.35
CA ASN A 396 -24.38 43.30 45.57
C ASN A 396 -24.49 42.99 44.07
N VAL A 397 -24.90 43.97 43.26
CA VAL A 397 -24.74 43.93 41.79
C VAL A 397 -23.29 44.24 41.39
N SER A 398 -22.37 43.32 41.69
CA SER A 398 -21.09 43.27 40.98
C SER A 398 -21.25 42.51 39.66
N LYS A 399 -21.55 43.26 38.59
CA LYS A 399 -21.53 42.75 37.20
C LYS A 399 -20.15 42.15 36.91
N LYS A 400 -19.98 40.82 37.02
CA LYS A 400 -18.80 40.14 36.47
C LYS A 400 -19.03 39.85 34.99
N SER A 401 -19.00 40.94 34.22
CA SER A 401 -18.89 40.93 32.76
C SER A 401 -17.72 40.07 32.30
N LYS A 402 -17.80 39.59 31.05
CA LYS A 402 -16.65 39.05 30.30
C LYS A 402 -15.40 39.89 30.60
N LYS A 403 -14.34 39.24 31.08
CA LYS A 403 -13.02 39.87 31.23
C LYS A 403 -12.02 39.14 30.37
N ASP A 404 -11.93 39.55 29.11
CA ASP A 404 -10.70 39.44 28.35
C ASP A 404 -9.58 40.08 29.19
N LYS A 405 -8.58 39.29 29.58
CA LYS A 405 -7.32 39.82 30.11
C LYS A 405 -6.29 39.78 29.00
N LYS A 406 -6.09 40.93 28.36
CA LYS A 406 -4.75 41.28 27.85
C LYS A 406 -3.77 41.16 29.03
N LEU A 407 -2.68 40.43 28.84
CA LEU A 407 -1.47 40.54 29.63
C LEU A 407 -0.39 41.07 28.69
N VAL A 408 -0.32 42.40 28.62
CA VAL A 408 0.92 43.11 28.36
C VAL A 408 1.26 43.72 29.71
N GLU A 409 2.36 43.30 30.29
CA GLU A 409 2.94 43.94 31.46
C GLU A 409 4.32 44.42 31.02
N GLU A 410 4.45 45.73 30.94
CA GLU A 410 5.67 46.40 30.48
C GLU A 410 6.74 46.29 31.56
N ILE A 411 7.85 45.63 31.25
CA ILE A 411 9.09 45.77 32.03
C ILE A 411 9.91 46.84 31.31
N LYS A 412 10.23 47.92 32.03
CA LYS A 412 11.09 48.99 31.56
C LYS A 412 12.56 48.57 31.58
N ASP A 413 13.21 48.77 30.45
CA ASP A 413 14.53 49.37 30.25
C ASP A 413 15.47 49.49 31.47
N GLU A 414 16.62 48.80 31.38
CA GLU A 414 17.92 49.37 31.76
C GLU A 414 18.88 49.25 30.56
N GLU A 415 19.65 50.31 30.32
CA GLU A 415 20.65 50.46 29.24
C GLU A 415 21.88 49.54 29.49
N MET A 416 22.86 49.29 28.61
CA MET A 416 23.29 49.90 27.34
C MET A 416 24.33 48.98 26.65
N LYS A 417 24.41 48.94 25.31
CA LYS A 417 25.65 49.16 24.49
C LYS A 417 25.57 48.68 23.03
N ASP A 418 26.28 49.40 22.18
CA ASP A 418 26.12 49.47 20.73
C ASP A 418 26.91 48.44 19.90
N ALA A 419 26.30 48.03 18.78
CA ALA A 419 26.83 47.92 17.39
C ALA A 419 28.12 47.08 17.08
N PRO A 420 28.38 46.73 15.79
CA PRO A 420 27.59 46.95 14.57
C PRO A 420 27.23 45.66 13.79
N GLU A 421 26.53 45.86 12.68
CA GLU A 421 26.07 44.86 11.71
C GLU A 421 27.20 44.23 10.87
N SER A 422 26.90 43.09 10.23
CA SER A 422 27.41 42.79 8.89
C SER A 422 26.38 41.95 8.13
N GLU A 423 26.03 42.40 6.94
CA GLU A 423 25.02 41.84 6.04
C GLU A 423 25.31 40.38 5.62
N GLU A 424 24.25 39.60 5.38
CA GLU A 424 24.30 38.42 4.49
C GLU A 424 23.26 38.64 3.38
N GLU A 425 23.73 38.96 2.17
CA GLU A 425 22.93 38.92 0.95
C GLU A 425 22.81 37.48 0.40
N GLU A 426 21.77 37.26 -0.40
CA GLU A 426 21.49 36.01 -1.10
C GLU A 426 22.45 35.82 -2.29
N GLU A 427 22.89 34.59 -2.56
CA GLU A 427 22.39 33.83 -3.73
C GLU A 427 22.89 32.38 -3.74
N ALA A 428 22.22 31.55 -4.56
CA ALA A 428 22.33 30.11 -4.54
C ALA A 428 23.19 29.52 -5.67
N SER A 429 23.63 28.27 -5.52
CA SER A 429 23.68 27.29 -6.62
C SER A 429 23.87 25.87 -6.09
N GLU A 430 23.55 24.90 -6.94
CA GLU A 430 23.20 23.53 -6.58
C GLU A 430 24.38 22.56 -6.59
N ALA A 431 24.25 21.45 -5.85
CA ALA A 431 24.77 20.12 -6.24
C ALA A 431 24.13 19.03 -5.36
N GLU A 432 23.48 18.05 -6.00
CA GLU A 432 23.07 16.80 -5.35
C GLU A 432 24.21 15.76 -5.36
N GLU A 433 24.27 14.92 -4.31
CA GLU A 433 24.47 13.46 -4.34
C GLU A 433 24.59 12.98 -2.87
N SER A 434 23.62 12.24 -2.33
CA SER A 434 23.40 10.79 -2.44
C SER A 434 24.33 9.94 -1.55
N GLU A 435 23.79 9.36 -0.48
CA GLU A 435 24.34 8.18 0.20
C GLU A 435 23.21 7.27 0.69
N GLU A 436 23.23 6.00 0.27
CA GLU A 436 22.25 4.98 0.63
C GLU A 436 22.48 4.38 2.04
N GLU A 437 21.39 4.06 2.74
CA GLU A 437 21.44 3.16 3.89
C GLU A 437 21.50 1.68 3.43
N LYS A 438 22.59 0.97 3.75
CA LYS A 438 22.63 -0.50 3.61
C LYS A 438 21.79 -1.21 4.69
N PRO A 439 21.04 -2.27 4.35
CA PRO A 439 20.20 -3.02 5.28
C PRO A 439 20.98 -4.07 6.11
N LYS A 440 20.35 -4.54 7.19
CA LYS A 440 20.85 -5.61 8.07
C LYS A 440 20.79 -6.98 7.38
N LYS A 441 21.84 -7.80 7.56
CA LYS A 441 21.92 -9.20 7.11
C LYS A 441 21.41 -10.18 8.16
N SER A 442 20.72 -11.23 7.74
CA SER A 442 20.46 -12.45 8.52
C SER A 442 21.14 -13.67 7.89
N LYS A 443 21.92 -14.43 8.68
CA LYS A 443 22.27 -15.88 8.60
C LYS A 443 22.05 -16.59 7.23
N LYS A 444 23.01 -17.29 6.57
CA LYS A 444 23.90 -18.38 7.06
C LYS A 444 24.62 -19.07 5.86
N LYS A 445 25.84 -19.63 6.06
CA LYS A 445 26.66 -20.48 5.13
C LYS A 445 27.09 -19.79 3.80
N GLU A 446 28.13 -20.13 3.03
CA GLU A 446 29.42 -20.89 3.09
C GLU A 446 30.19 -20.51 1.78
N SER A 447 31.52 -20.62 1.56
CA SER A 447 32.72 -20.95 2.35
C SER A 447 34.00 -20.47 1.59
N LYS A 448 35.21 -20.82 2.06
CA LYS A 448 36.54 -20.75 1.36
C LYS A 448 37.04 -19.40 0.81
N THR A 449 37.96 -18.75 1.53
CA THR A 449 39.38 -18.59 1.12
C THR A 449 40.16 -17.87 2.21
N SER A 450 41.20 -18.51 2.76
CA SER A 450 41.99 -17.99 3.90
C SER A 450 43.47 -18.22 3.67
N LYS A 451 44.22 -17.12 3.46
CA LYS A 451 45.66 -16.92 3.70
C LYS A 451 46.02 -15.52 3.19
N GLY A 452 46.25 -14.56 4.10
CA GLY A 452 46.76 -13.23 3.74
C GLY A 452 46.12 -12.01 4.42
N LYS A 453 45.16 -12.15 5.34
CA LYS A 453 44.58 -11.00 6.07
C LYS A 453 45.14 -10.80 7.49
N ASP A 454 45.56 -11.89 8.14
CA ASP A 454 45.93 -11.85 9.56
C ASP A 454 47.18 -11.00 9.85
N SER A 455 48.07 -10.81 8.86
CA SER A 455 49.32 -10.06 9.03
C SER A 455 49.17 -8.55 9.04
N ASP A 456 48.10 -8.00 8.47
CA ASP A 456 47.89 -6.55 8.41
C ASP A 456 46.91 -6.08 9.48
N GLU A 457 45.96 -6.92 9.89
CA GLU A 457 45.13 -6.66 11.08
C GLU A 457 46.01 -6.55 12.34
N ALA A 458 46.97 -7.46 12.55
CA ALA A 458 47.90 -7.40 13.69
C ALA A 458 48.73 -6.09 13.76
N LYS A 459 49.21 -5.58 12.62
CA LYS A 459 49.96 -4.31 12.58
C LYS A 459 49.07 -3.10 12.90
N ILE A 460 47.81 -3.14 12.50
CA ILE A 460 46.84 -2.08 12.79
C ILE A 460 46.49 -2.08 14.28
N GLU A 461 46.43 -3.24 14.94
CA GLU A 461 46.26 -3.32 16.39
C GLU A 461 47.47 -2.75 17.14
N GLU A 462 48.70 -3.12 16.76
CA GLU A 462 49.93 -2.61 17.39
C GLU A 462 50.07 -1.07 17.23
N LEU A 463 49.72 -0.52 16.06
CA LEU A 463 49.69 0.93 15.82
C LEU A 463 48.57 1.64 16.59
N ALA A 464 47.42 0.99 16.78
CA ALA A 464 46.32 1.53 17.58
C ALA A 464 46.67 1.58 19.08
N GLU A 465 47.37 0.56 19.59
CA GLU A 465 47.90 0.54 20.96
C GLU A 465 48.96 1.60 21.19
N LYS A 466 49.93 1.78 20.25
CA LYS A 466 50.91 2.88 20.31
C LYS A 466 50.27 4.26 20.30
N ALA A 467 49.13 4.42 19.63
CA ALA A 467 48.32 5.65 19.66
C ALA A 467 47.39 5.78 20.89
N GLY A 468 47.35 4.79 21.79
CA GLY A 468 46.46 4.77 22.97
C GLY A 468 44.96 4.73 22.62
N LEU A 469 44.59 4.17 21.46
CA LEU A 469 43.24 4.23 20.90
C LEU A 469 42.71 2.83 20.56
N SER A 470 41.42 2.58 20.76
CA SER A 470 40.83 1.31 20.30
C SER A 470 40.84 1.22 18.77
N VAL A 471 41.08 0.02 18.23
CA VAL A 471 41.27 -0.28 16.79
C VAL A 471 40.22 0.41 15.89
N LYS A 472 38.94 0.32 16.25
CA LYS A 472 37.83 0.97 15.50
C LYS A 472 37.86 2.51 15.56
N ARG A 473 38.39 3.10 16.63
CA ARG A 473 38.56 4.55 16.79
C ARG A 473 39.81 5.02 16.05
N TYR A 474 40.87 4.22 16.02
CA TYR A 474 42.08 4.46 15.23
C TYR A 474 41.76 4.50 13.73
N LEU A 475 41.17 3.42 13.18
CA LEU A 475 40.76 3.36 11.77
C LEU A 475 39.88 4.55 11.35
N ARG A 476 38.87 4.89 12.15
CA ARG A 476 37.97 6.03 11.87
C ARG A 476 38.64 7.40 11.96
N LYS A 477 39.77 7.52 12.65
CA LYS A 477 40.60 8.74 12.66
C LYS A 477 41.56 8.76 11.47
N LEU A 478 42.13 7.61 11.11
CA LEU A 478 42.96 7.44 9.92
C LEU A 478 42.20 7.79 8.63
N GLU A 479 40.98 7.26 8.47
CA GLU A 479 40.03 7.59 7.38
C GLU A 479 39.69 9.09 7.29
N ARG A 480 39.88 9.85 8.37
CA ARG A 480 39.62 11.29 8.45
C ARG A 480 40.90 12.14 8.33
N GLY A 481 42.07 11.52 8.24
CA GLY A 481 43.36 12.21 8.30
C GLY A 481 43.63 12.88 9.65
N GLU A 482 43.05 12.38 10.75
CA GLU A 482 43.21 12.93 12.12
C GLU A 482 44.39 12.27 12.89
N ILE A 483 45.30 11.61 12.18
CA ILE A 483 46.49 10.92 12.71
C ILE A 483 47.71 11.37 11.90
N ASN A 484 48.74 11.86 12.59
CA ASN A 484 50.06 12.10 12.02
C ASN A 484 51.01 10.99 12.47
N PHE A 485 52.05 10.73 11.69
CA PHE A 485 53.15 9.86 12.06
C PHE A 485 54.38 10.73 12.31
N ASP A 486 55.02 10.55 13.46
CA ASP A 486 56.29 11.21 13.77
C ASP A 486 57.45 10.53 12.99
N GLU A 487 58.66 11.10 13.00
CA GLU A 487 59.79 10.61 12.18
C GLU A 487 60.19 9.16 12.49
N ASP A 488 59.95 8.68 13.71
CA ASP A 488 60.13 7.28 14.14
C ASP A 488 58.94 6.35 13.78
N GLY A 489 57.95 6.84 13.04
CA GLY A 489 56.79 6.06 12.56
C GLY A 489 55.68 5.82 13.59
N ASN A 490 55.72 6.47 14.75
CA ASN A 490 54.68 6.36 15.77
C ASN A 490 53.46 7.26 15.45
N PRO A 491 52.22 6.73 15.53
CA PRO A 491 51.01 7.49 15.23
C PRO A 491 50.49 8.33 16.41
N THR A 492 50.41 9.65 16.25
CA THR A 492 49.82 10.58 17.22
C THR A 492 48.52 11.21 16.69
N ALA A 493 47.54 11.39 17.58
CA ALA A 493 46.18 11.77 17.17
C ALA A 493 45.84 13.23 17.52
N ILE A 494 45.77 14.08 16.49
CA ILE A 494 45.64 15.55 16.61
C ILE A 494 44.18 15.98 16.81
N SER A 495 43.94 17.13 17.46
CA SER A 495 42.59 17.65 17.64
C SER A 495 42.06 18.36 16.39
N LYS A 496 40.74 18.31 16.18
CA LYS A 496 40.06 19.01 15.06
C LYS A 496 40.30 20.52 15.02
N LYS A 497 40.70 21.13 16.15
CA LYS A 497 40.97 22.57 16.26
C LYS A 497 42.33 22.93 15.65
N GLU A 498 43.34 22.09 15.88
CA GLU A 498 44.69 22.22 15.30
C GLU A 498 44.67 21.94 13.80
N LEU A 499 43.93 20.92 13.35
CA LEU A 499 43.82 20.56 11.94
C LEU A 499 43.13 21.67 11.10
N LYS A 500 42.18 22.40 11.69
CA LYS A 500 41.64 23.64 11.11
C LYS A 500 42.64 24.81 11.12
N LYS A 501 43.50 24.91 12.15
CA LYS A 501 44.53 25.95 12.24
C LYS A 501 45.61 25.76 11.18
N ALA A 502 46.14 24.53 11.04
CA ALA A 502 47.12 24.16 10.02
C ALA A 502 46.59 24.41 8.58
N LYS A 503 45.33 24.03 8.28
CA LYS A 503 44.71 24.34 6.97
C LYS A 503 44.53 25.86 6.73
N LYS A 504 44.33 26.66 7.78
CA LYS A 504 44.22 28.13 7.68
C LYS A 504 45.59 28.80 7.51
N GLU A 505 46.64 28.26 8.13
CA GLU A 505 48.02 28.71 7.97
C GLU A 505 48.58 28.32 6.58
N ALA A 506 48.32 27.12 6.08
CA ALA A 506 48.68 26.69 4.72
C ALA A 506 48.03 27.60 3.64
N LYS A 507 46.72 27.88 3.74
CA LYS A 507 46.04 28.84 2.84
C LYS A 507 46.57 30.27 2.96
N LYS A 508 47.22 30.63 4.07
CA LYS A 508 47.82 31.96 4.26
C LYS A 508 49.20 32.04 3.58
N ALA A 509 50.02 30.99 3.74
CA ALA A 509 51.31 30.84 3.05
C ALA A 509 51.15 30.81 1.52
N GLU A 510 50.12 30.10 1.02
CA GLU A 510 49.80 30.04 -0.42
C GLU A 510 49.40 31.43 -0.99
N LYS A 511 48.67 32.24 -0.21
CA LYS A 511 48.34 33.63 -0.58
C LYS A 511 49.55 34.57 -0.58
N ASP A 512 50.50 34.43 0.35
CA ASP A 512 51.72 35.24 0.36
C ASP A 512 52.68 34.85 -0.79
N ALA A 513 52.78 33.55 -1.11
CA ALA A 513 53.55 33.08 -2.27
C ALA A 513 53.00 33.62 -3.61
N GLY A 514 51.66 33.68 -3.75
CA GLY A 514 51.01 34.26 -4.93
C GLY A 514 51.22 35.78 -5.08
N LYS A 515 51.42 36.51 -3.98
CA LYS A 515 51.60 37.97 -4.00
C LYS A 515 53.00 38.41 -4.40
N LYS A 516 54.00 37.52 -4.30
CA LYS A 516 55.40 37.77 -4.67
C LYS A 516 55.73 37.52 -6.15
N ARG A 517 54.82 36.94 -6.93
CA ARG A 517 55.00 36.61 -8.36
C ARG A 517 54.33 37.59 -9.34
N LYS A 518 53.91 38.76 -8.88
CA LYS A 518 53.06 39.68 -9.67
C LYS A 518 53.56 41.14 -9.69
N ARG A 519 54.89 41.33 -9.62
CA ARG A 519 55.50 42.67 -9.61
C ARG A 519 56.78 42.84 -10.45
N ASP A 520 57.26 41.80 -11.15
CA ASP A 520 58.55 41.83 -11.86
C ASP A 520 58.43 41.38 -13.34
N GLU A 521 57.35 41.77 -14.03
CA GLU A 521 57.21 41.60 -15.49
C GLU A 521 56.59 42.87 -16.12
N ASP A 522 57.44 43.86 -16.39
CA ASP A 522 57.18 44.98 -17.32
C ASP A 522 58.53 45.67 -17.66
N GLU A 523 59.38 45.02 -18.47
CA GLU A 523 60.44 45.64 -19.31
C GLU A 523 61.04 44.59 -20.28
N GLU A 524 60.86 44.81 -21.59
CA GLU A 524 61.56 44.13 -22.70
C GLU A 524 62.90 44.85 -23.03
N PRO A 525 63.81 44.37 -23.93
CA PRO A 525 63.81 43.14 -24.74
C PRO A 525 65.16 42.34 -24.77
N ALA A 526 65.19 41.26 -25.58
CA ALA A 526 66.24 40.93 -26.58
C ALA A 526 66.87 39.51 -26.54
N GLU A 527 67.05 38.95 -27.75
CA GLU A 527 67.91 37.81 -28.19
C GLU A 527 67.81 36.45 -27.43
N SER A 528 67.38 35.35 -28.04
CA SER A 528 68.07 34.69 -29.17
C SER A 528 67.37 33.37 -29.56
N LYS A 529 67.59 32.89 -30.80
CA LYS A 529 67.10 31.58 -31.28
C LYS A 529 68.13 30.48 -30.98
N SER A 530 67.70 29.28 -30.57
CA SER A 530 68.07 27.97 -31.19
C SER A 530 67.66 26.73 -30.37
N GLU A 531 67.82 25.55 -30.99
CA GLU A 531 67.89 24.20 -30.38
C GLU A 531 66.63 23.56 -29.77
N LYS A 532 65.69 23.16 -30.64
CA LYS A 532 64.79 22.01 -30.37
C LYS A 532 64.84 20.96 -31.50
N LYS A 533 65.95 20.20 -31.58
CA LYS A 533 66.06 19.05 -32.50
C LYS A 533 67.10 18.01 -32.06
N LYS A 534 66.68 16.99 -31.29
CA LYS A 534 67.19 15.59 -31.25
C LYS A 534 66.77 14.85 -29.96
N LYS A 535 65.84 13.89 -30.08
CA LYS A 535 65.91 12.52 -29.49
C LYS A 535 64.58 11.77 -29.66
N LYS A 536 64.40 11.13 -30.83
CA LYS A 536 63.55 9.95 -31.01
C LYS A 536 64.27 9.01 -31.99
N LYS A 537 65.07 8.09 -31.45
CA LYS A 537 65.56 6.86 -32.13
C LYS A 537 66.35 6.01 -31.13
N SER A 538 65.69 5.01 -30.54
CA SER A 538 66.32 3.81 -29.97
C SER A 538 65.26 2.81 -29.49
N LYS A 539 64.80 1.94 -30.39
CA LYS A 539 64.59 0.51 -30.11
C LYS A 539 64.48 -0.25 -31.44
N ALA A 540 64.78 -1.55 -31.35
CA ALA A 540 64.76 -2.50 -32.44
C ALA A 540 63.34 -2.73 -32.99
#